data_AF-A0A523IE55-F1
#
_entry.id   AF-A0A523IE55-F1
#
_cell.length_a   1.000
_cell.length_b   1.000
_cell.length_c   1.000
_cell.angle_alpha   90.00
_cell.angle_beta   90.00
_cell.angle_gamma   90.00
#
_symmetry.space_group_name_H-M   'P 1'
#
loop_
_entity.id
_entity.type
_entity.pdbx_description
1 polymer ?
#
loop_
_entity_poly.entity_id
_entity_poly.type
_entity_poly.pdbx_seq_one_letter_code
_entity_poly.pdbx_strand_id
1 'polypeptide(L)'
;MDQSSKYGQLRRFIKKFERLIIAFSGGIDSTLLLKVAHDVLGDGVLAVTADSPSVPRNELKEAQRLAESIGARHLIIQTDEMQNQSYLKNPVNRCYFCKTELYSKLAEVARREKFHFIANGTNLDDLGDYRPGLQAAEEFQVLSPLKEARLTKAEVRLLAKKINLKIWDKPASPCLSSRIPYGSSVTAEKLAMIEAAEKFLKSLSIRDLRVRHFGPKARIEVTKKGLVLIEENFHEISAKFRSFGFEEIDLAEFKSGSLNVGLGLDVQTAN
;
A
#
# COMPACT_ATOMS: atom_id res chain seq x y z
N MET A 1 -8.85 20.09 20.08
CA MET A 1 -7.47 19.56 20.16
C MET A 1 -6.52 20.74 20.15
N ASP A 2 -5.54 20.74 21.05
CA ASP A 2 -4.57 21.81 21.27
C ASP A 2 -3.76 22.17 20.01
N GLN A 3 -3.49 23.47 19.81
CA GLN A 3 -2.67 23.98 18.71
C GLN A 3 -1.24 23.44 18.78
N SER A 4 -0.70 23.12 19.95
CA SER A 4 0.69 22.62 20.08
C SER A 4 0.83 21.13 19.73
N SER A 5 -0.28 20.39 19.69
CA SER A 5 -0.29 18.96 19.36
C SER A 5 0.19 18.66 17.92
N LYS A 6 0.75 17.47 17.69
CA LYS A 6 1.14 17.00 16.34
C LYS A 6 -0.02 17.03 15.34
N TYR A 7 -1.24 16.77 15.80
CA TYR A 7 -2.45 16.93 14.97
C TYR A 7 -2.72 18.38 14.58
N GLY A 8 -2.56 19.32 15.51
CA GLY A 8 -2.63 20.76 15.22
C GLY A 8 -1.55 21.20 14.23
N GLN A 9 -0.33 20.67 14.36
CA GLN A 9 0.78 20.90 13.42
C GLN A 9 0.44 20.38 12.02
N LEU A 10 -0.09 19.16 11.91
CA LEU A 10 -0.55 18.57 10.64
C LEU A 10 -1.59 19.45 9.95
N ARG A 11 -2.62 19.88 10.69
CA ARG A 11 -3.68 20.76 10.15
C ARG A 11 -3.11 22.09 9.66
N ARG A 12 -2.22 22.72 10.43
CA ARG A 12 -1.55 23.98 10.02
C ARG A 12 -0.68 23.80 8.80
N PHE A 13 0.05 22.69 8.71
CA PHE A 13 0.88 22.39 7.55
C PHE A 13 0.01 22.29 6.30
N ILE A 14 -1.06 21.49 6.34
CA ILE A 14 -1.97 21.31 5.21
C ILE A 14 -2.65 22.62 4.79
N LYS A 15 -3.05 23.47 5.75
CA LYS A 15 -3.74 24.74 5.47
C LYS A 15 -2.94 25.69 4.58
N LYS A 16 -1.61 25.55 4.50
CA LYS A 16 -0.74 26.40 3.66
C LYS A 16 -0.92 26.19 2.16
N PHE A 17 -1.46 25.06 1.72
CA PHE A 17 -1.39 24.64 0.32
C PHE A 17 -2.67 24.91 -0.48
N GLU A 18 -3.77 25.30 0.17
CA GLU A 18 -5.13 25.58 -0.38
C GLU A 18 -5.75 24.45 -1.22
N ARG A 19 -5.04 23.95 -2.24
CA ARG A 19 -5.39 22.84 -3.11
C ARG A 19 -4.32 21.75 -3.06
N LEU A 20 -4.70 20.55 -2.67
CA LEU A 20 -3.78 19.42 -2.47
C LEU A 20 -4.27 18.13 -3.13
N ILE A 21 -3.42 17.52 -3.97
CA ILE A 21 -3.60 16.13 -4.39
C ILE A 21 -3.02 15.21 -3.33
N ILE A 22 -3.74 14.14 -2.99
CA ILE A 22 -3.24 13.10 -2.08
C ILE A 22 -3.08 11.80 -2.87
N ALA A 23 -1.84 11.31 -2.94
CA ALA A 23 -1.52 9.98 -3.42
C ALA A 23 -2.12 8.94 -2.45
N PHE A 24 -3.29 8.44 -2.81
CA PHE A 24 -4.18 7.75 -1.91
C PHE A 24 -4.22 6.25 -2.17
N SER A 25 -3.74 5.47 -1.20
CA SER A 25 -3.63 4.01 -1.29
C SER A 25 -4.70 3.22 -0.54
N GLY A 26 -5.59 3.90 0.22
CA GLY A 26 -6.55 3.24 1.12
C GLY A 26 -5.91 2.56 2.34
N GLY A 27 -4.60 2.77 2.58
CA GLY A 27 -3.92 2.41 3.82
C GLY A 27 -4.20 3.43 4.92
N ILE A 28 -3.92 3.09 6.18
CA ILE A 28 -4.25 3.95 7.32
C ILE A 28 -3.59 5.34 7.24
N ASP A 29 -2.33 5.42 6.78
CA ASP A 29 -1.60 6.69 6.74
C ASP A 29 -2.20 7.64 5.69
N SER A 30 -2.40 7.15 4.46
CA SER A 30 -2.99 7.95 3.38
C SER A 30 -4.46 8.30 3.64
N THR A 31 -5.19 7.43 4.35
CA THR A 31 -6.59 7.69 4.75
C THR A 31 -6.69 8.73 5.86
N LEU A 32 -5.82 8.66 6.88
CA LEU A 32 -5.74 9.72 7.89
C LEU A 32 -5.42 11.05 7.24
N LEU A 33 -4.41 11.08 6.36
CA LEU A 33 -4.03 12.29 5.67
C LEU A 33 -5.19 12.85 4.82
N LEU A 34 -5.88 11.99 4.06
CA LEU A 34 -7.04 12.38 3.26
C LEU A 34 -8.15 12.98 4.13
N LYS A 35 -8.50 12.32 5.23
CA LYS A 35 -9.52 12.81 6.15
C LYS A 35 -9.17 14.17 6.72
N VAL A 36 -7.94 14.33 7.22
CA VAL A 36 -7.51 15.60 7.82
C VAL A 36 -7.42 16.71 6.78
N ALA A 37 -6.96 16.40 5.57
CA ALA A 37 -6.91 17.39 4.50
C ALA A 37 -8.30 17.83 4.08
N HIS A 38 -9.24 16.89 3.93
CA HIS A 38 -10.63 17.23 3.61
C HIS A 38 -11.27 18.07 4.73
N ASP A 39 -11.02 17.76 6.00
CA ASP A 39 -11.50 18.55 7.15
C ASP A 39 -10.90 19.96 7.22
N VAL A 40 -9.79 20.23 6.53
CA VAL A 40 -9.08 21.52 6.54
C VAL A 40 -9.36 22.34 5.29
N LEU A 41 -9.44 21.70 4.13
CA LEU A 41 -9.49 22.34 2.81
C LEU A 41 -10.83 22.12 2.07
N GLY A 42 -11.71 21.23 2.55
CA GLY A 42 -12.96 20.88 1.89
C GLY A 42 -12.74 20.35 0.48
N ASP A 43 -13.33 21.04 -0.50
CA ASP A 43 -13.24 20.72 -1.94
C ASP A 43 -11.86 21.00 -2.56
N GLY A 44 -10.95 21.63 -1.81
CA GLY A 44 -9.55 21.81 -2.17
C GLY A 44 -8.72 20.52 -2.14
N VAL A 45 -9.33 19.34 -1.98
CA VAL A 45 -8.62 18.06 -1.93
C VAL A 45 -9.08 17.14 -3.04
N LEU A 46 -8.10 16.53 -3.71
CA LEU A 46 -8.34 15.44 -4.65
C LEU A 46 -7.54 14.21 -4.21
N ALA A 47 -8.25 13.16 -3.79
CA ALA A 47 -7.65 11.84 -3.61
C ALA A 47 -7.40 11.22 -4.98
N VAL A 48 -6.21 10.69 -5.22
CA VAL A 48 -5.89 9.99 -6.46
C VAL A 48 -5.31 8.62 -6.13
N THR A 49 -5.93 7.56 -6.65
CA THR A 49 -5.45 6.17 -6.50
C THR A 49 -4.97 5.65 -7.84
N ALA A 50 -3.77 5.08 -7.86
CA ALA A 50 -3.27 4.38 -9.03
C ALA A 50 -3.89 2.98 -9.12
N ASP A 51 -4.28 2.63 -10.34
CA ASP A 51 -4.70 1.32 -10.74
C ASP A 51 -3.64 0.72 -11.66
N SER A 52 -3.11 -0.44 -11.24
CA SER A 52 -2.20 -1.26 -12.03
C SER A 52 -2.31 -2.72 -11.60
N PRO A 53 -1.78 -3.67 -12.38
CA PRO A 53 -1.75 -5.08 -12.00
C PRO A 53 -1.09 -5.35 -10.63
N SER A 54 -0.26 -4.45 -10.11
CA SER A 54 0.40 -4.62 -8.82
C SER A 54 -0.50 -4.27 -7.62
N VAL A 55 -1.63 -3.60 -7.86
CA VAL A 55 -2.61 -3.20 -6.86
C VAL A 55 -3.75 -4.22 -6.83
N PRO A 56 -4.01 -4.88 -5.68
CA PRO A 56 -5.16 -5.76 -5.53
C PRO A 56 -6.49 -5.03 -5.81
N ARG A 57 -7.38 -5.67 -6.57
CA ARG A 57 -8.70 -5.13 -6.93
C ARG A 57 -9.56 -4.82 -5.72
N ASN A 58 -9.45 -5.62 -4.65
CA ASN A 58 -10.17 -5.38 -3.41
C ASN A 58 -9.65 -4.14 -2.67
N GLU A 59 -8.35 -3.85 -2.71
CA GLU A 59 -7.77 -2.63 -2.11
C GLU A 59 -8.17 -1.39 -2.91
N LEU A 60 -8.25 -1.48 -4.26
CA LEU A 60 -8.73 -0.39 -5.10
C LEU A 60 -10.20 -0.03 -4.78
N LYS A 61 -11.07 -1.06 -4.68
CA LYS A 61 -12.48 -0.88 -4.27
C LYS A 61 -12.60 -0.30 -2.87
N GLU A 62 -11.74 -0.74 -1.94
CA GLU A 62 -11.75 -0.23 -0.57
C GLU A 62 -11.29 1.23 -0.52
N ALA A 63 -10.27 1.61 -1.28
CA ALA A 63 -9.86 3.00 -1.41
C ALA A 63 -11.03 3.88 -1.89
N GLN A 64 -11.74 3.48 -2.95
CA GLN A 64 -12.92 4.22 -3.42
C GLN A 64 -13.95 4.44 -2.31
N ARG A 65 -14.36 3.38 -1.63
CA ARG A 65 -15.33 3.45 -0.51
C ARG A 65 -14.84 4.36 0.62
N LEU A 66 -13.54 4.32 0.93
CA LEU A 66 -12.97 5.17 1.97
C LEU A 66 -13.01 6.64 1.58
N ALA A 67 -12.63 6.99 0.34
CA ALA A 67 -12.71 8.36 -0.14
C ALA A 67 -14.16 8.87 -0.15
N GLU A 68 -15.10 8.05 -0.64
CA GLU A 68 -16.54 8.33 -0.60
C GLU A 68 -17.04 8.56 0.84
N SER A 69 -16.65 7.68 1.78
CA SER A 69 -17.06 7.80 3.19
C SER A 69 -16.51 9.05 3.88
N ILE A 70 -15.38 9.57 3.40
CA ILE A 70 -14.78 10.82 3.87
C ILE A 70 -15.50 12.04 3.28
N GLY A 71 -16.15 11.89 2.12
CA GLY A 71 -16.73 12.99 1.34
C GLY A 71 -15.72 13.64 0.38
N ALA A 72 -14.56 13.03 0.18
CA ALA A 72 -13.51 13.60 -0.66
C ALA A 72 -13.69 13.22 -2.14
N ARG A 73 -13.40 14.17 -3.04
CA ARG A 73 -13.29 13.87 -4.47
C ARG A 73 -12.21 12.82 -4.70
N HIS A 74 -12.54 11.80 -5.49
CA HIS A 74 -11.65 10.68 -5.79
C HIS A 74 -11.49 10.48 -7.30
N LEU A 75 -10.26 10.28 -7.73
CA LEU A 75 -9.92 9.93 -9.11
C LEU A 75 -9.09 8.65 -9.11
N ILE A 76 -9.43 7.71 -9.98
CA ILE A 76 -8.58 6.58 -10.31
C ILE A 76 -7.83 6.89 -11.60
N ILE A 77 -6.52 6.67 -11.59
CA ILE A 77 -5.65 6.78 -12.77
C ILE A 77 -5.03 5.42 -13.06
N GLN A 78 -4.83 5.11 -14.33
CA GLN A 78 -4.03 3.94 -14.73
C GLN A 78 -2.55 4.32 -14.67
N THR A 79 -1.72 3.44 -14.11
CA THR A 79 -0.25 3.57 -14.13
C THR A 79 0.39 2.44 -14.93
N ASP A 80 1.48 2.78 -15.61
CA ASP A 80 2.09 1.92 -16.61
C ASP A 80 3.41 1.32 -16.12
N GLU A 81 3.60 1.10 -14.81
CA GLU A 81 4.87 0.61 -14.27
C GLU A 81 5.25 -0.78 -14.80
N MET A 82 4.25 -1.55 -15.27
CA MET A 82 4.43 -2.84 -15.93
C MET A 82 5.05 -2.73 -17.33
N GLN A 83 5.18 -1.53 -17.89
CA GLN A 83 5.92 -1.28 -19.14
C GLN A 83 7.40 -0.94 -18.87
N ASN A 84 7.76 -0.66 -17.61
CA ASN A 84 9.12 -0.28 -17.23
C ASN A 84 9.98 -1.53 -16.94
N GLN A 85 10.96 -1.79 -17.81
CA GLN A 85 11.89 -2.92 -17.65
C GLN A 85 12.64 -2.92 -16.32
N SER A 86 12.95 -1.76 -15.75
CA SER A 86 13.61 -1.64 -14.45
C SER A 86 12.69 -2.04 -13.29
N TYR A 87 11.38 -1.83 -13.42
CA TYR A 87 10.39 -2.35 -12.47
C TYR A 87 10.21 -3.87 -12.63
N LEU A 88 10.07 -4.34 -13.88
CA LEU A 88 9.84 -5.75 -14.18
C LEU A 88 10.97 -6.66 -13.70
N LYS A 89 12.23 -6.19 -13.69
CA LYS A 89 13.39 -6.93 -13.14
C LYS A 89 13.32 -7.16 -11.63
N ASN A 90 12.37 -6.53 -10.93
CA ASN A 90 12.17 -6.63 -9.49
C ASN A 90 13.45 -6.41 -8.65
N PRO A 91 14.23 -5.34 -8.89
CA PRO A 91 15.39 -5.05 -8.07
C PRO A 91 14.94 -4.63 -6.65
N VAL A 92 15.90 -4.58 -5.71
CA VAL A 92 15.65 -4.12 -4.33
C VAL A 92 15.00 -2.73 -4.29
N ASN A 93 15.29 -1.89 -5.30
CA ASN A 93 14.71 -0.58 -5.49
C ASN A 93 13.47 -0.55 -6.40
N ARG A 94 12.73 -1.66 -6.64
CA ARG A 94 11.51 -1.63 -7.49
C ARG A 94 10.52 -0.52 -7.12
N CYS A 95 10.44 -0.21 -5.82
CA CYS A 95 9.51 0.77 -5.27
C CYS A 95 9.84 2.18 -5.74
N TYR A 96 11.12 2.48 -6.06
CA TYR A 96 11.53 3.73 -6.69
C TYR A 96 10.83 3.87 -8.05
N PHE A 97 11.02 2.90 -8.96
CA PHE A 97 10.43 2.95 -10.31
C PHE A 97 8.90 3.02 -10.30
N CYS A 98 8.26 2.25 -9.41
CA CYS A 98 6.81 2.30 -9.23
C CYS A 98 6.31 3.68 -8.76
N LYS A 99 7.06 4.32 -7.84
CA LYS A 99 6.70 5.65 -7.33
C LYS A 99 7.02 6.76 -8.31
N THR A 100 8.10 6.66 -9.07
CA THR A 100 8.41 7.58 -10.17
C THR A 100 7.27 7.63 -11.18
N GLU A 101 6.75 6.46 -11.60
CA GLU A 101 5.59 6.38 -12.49
C GLU A 101 4.34 7.03 -11.87
N LEU A 102 4.02 6.67 -10.62
CA LEU A 102 2.90 7.26 -9.89
C LEU A 102 2.99 8.79 -9.84
N TYR A 103 4.14 9.34 -9.43
CA TYR A 103 4.29 10.78 -9.26
C TYR A 103 4.32 11.52 -10.61
N SER A 104 4.83 10.89 -11.67
CA SER A 104 4.72 11.41 -13.04
C SER A 104 3.26 11.60 -13.46
N LYS A 105 2.42 10.56 -13.33
CA LYS A 105 0.99 10.65 -13.66
C LYS A 105 0.24 11.61 -12.74
N LEU A 106 0.60 11.69 -11.45
CA LEU A 106 0.02 12.68 -10.54
C LEU A 106 0.39 14.11 -10.94
N ALA A 107 1.59 14.36 -11.46
CA ALA A 107 1.97 15.67 -11.97
C ALA A 107 1.15 16.06 -13.22
N GLU A 108 0.81 15.10 -14.08
CA GLU A 108 -0.13 15.32 -15.19
C GLU A 108 -1.53 15.69 -14.69
N VAL A 109 -2.06 14.94 -13.72
CA VAL A 109 -3.34 15.25 -13.07
C VAL A 109 -3.30 16.62 -12.42
N ALA A 110 -2.21 16.96 -11.72
CA ALA A 110 -2.02 18.26 -11.08
C ALA A 110 -2.14 19.42 -12.08
N ARG A 111 -1.48 19.31 -13.24
CA ARG A 111 -1.59 20.31 -14.32
C ARG A 111 -3.02 20.40 -14.87
N ARG A 112 -3.66 19.26 -15.14
CA ARG A 112 -5.03 19.23 -15.71
C ARG A 112 -6.08 19.80 -14.76
N GLU A 113 -6.01 19.43 -13.49
CA GLU A 113 -6.99 19.78 -12.45
C GLU A 113 -6.65 21.10 -11.72
N LYS A 114 -5.57 21.78 -12.12
CA LYS A 114 -5.05 23.02 -11.53
C LYS A 114 -4.76 22.87 -10.03
N PHE A 115 -3.99 21.84 -9.68
CA PHE A 115 -3.40 21.63 -8.37
C PHE A 115 -1.89 21.89 -8.45
N HIS A 116 -1.32 22.47 -7.39
CA HIS A 116 0.11 22.82 -7.36
C HIS A 116 0.93 21.85 -6.50
N PHE A 117 0.27 21.10 -5.60
CA PHE A 117 0.95 20.28 -4.61
C PHE A 117 0.40 18.86 -4.61
N ILE A 118 1.30 17.90 -4.46
CA ILE A 118 1.02 16.47 -4.28
C ILE A 118 1.55 16.07 -2.91
N ALA A 119 0.77 15.32 -2.15
CA ALA A 119 1.17 14.78 -0.85
C ALA A 119 1.01 13.25 -0.79
N ASN A 120 1.82 12.61 0.05
CA ASN A 120 1.75 11.18 0.34
C ASN A 120 1.59 10.91 1.85
N GLY A 121 1.25 9.66 2.17
CA GLY A 121 1.09 9.20 3.56
C GLY A 121 2.40 8.81 4.27
N THR A 122 3.58 9.26 3.83
CA THR A 122 4.83 8.94 4.53
C THR A 122 4.81 9.55 5.93
N ASN A 123 5.11 8.72 6.93
CA ASN A 123 5.15 9.06 8.36
C ASN A 123 6.60 9.06 8.89
N LEU A 124 6.79 9.33 10.18
CA LEU A 124 8.12 9.47 10.79
C LEU A 124 8.93 8.16 10.82
N ASP A 125 8.27 7.03 11.06
CA ASP A 125 8.94 5.73 11.22
C ASP A 125 9.52 5.22 9.89
N ASP A 126 9.00 5.74 8.77
CA ASP A 126 9.46 5.40 7.42
C ASP A 126 10.89 5.89 7.13
N LEU A 127 11.45 6.81 7.94
CA LEU A 127 12.82 7.33 7.78
C LEU A 127 13.91 6.36 8.22
N GLY A 128 13.57 5.39 9.09
CA GLY A 128 14.51 4.36 9.56
C GLY A 128 14.48 3.08 8.71
N ASP A 129 13.69 3.04 7.64
CA ASP A 129 13.42 1.86 6.83
C ASP A 129 14.01 2.04 5.43
N TYR A 130 14.47 0.96 4.80
CA TYR A 130 14.97 1.02 3.42
C TYR A 130 13.80 1.24 2.46
N ARG A 131 13.56 2.52 2.12
CA ARG A 131 12.41 2.96 1.31
C ARG A 131 12.83 3.71 0.06
N PRO A 132 13.20 2.99 -1.02
CA PRO A 132 13.53 3.59 -2.33
C PRO A 132 12.44 4.50 -2.91
N GLY A 133 11.17 4.28 -2.51
CA GLY A 133 10.07 5.16 -2.91
C GLY A 133 10.11 6.58 -2.32
N LEU A 134 10.90 6.82 -1.26
CA LEU A 134 11.11 8.17 -0.70
C LEU A 134 11.99 9.02 -1.62
N GLN A 135 13.00 8.42 -2.25
CA GLN A 135 13.82 9.12 -3.24
C GLN A 135 12.97 9.68 -4.38
N ALA A 136 12.06 8.86 -4.93
CA ALA A 136 11.12 9.33 -5.95
C ALA A 136 10.19 10.45 -5.43
N ALA A 137 9.83 10.43 -4.15
CA ALA A 137 9.01 11.49 -3.58
C ALA A 137 9.78 12.82 -3.51
N GLU A 138 11.06 12.78 -3.15
CA GLU A 138 11.94 13.95 -3.10
C GLU A 138 12.18 14.55 -4.50
N GLU A 139 12.49 13.71 -5.48
CA GLU A 139 12.70 14.12 -6.88
C GLU A 139 11.48 14.84 -7.48
N PHE A 140 10.27 14.41 -7.11
CA PHE A 140 9.02 15.02 -7.55
C PHE A 140 8.47 16.08 -6.59
N GLN A 141 9.23 16.46 -5.55
CA GLN A 141 8.84 17.45 -4.54
C GLN A 141 7.49 17.13 -3.87
N VAL A 142 7.21 15.84 -3.68
CA VAL A 142 6.00 15.34 -3.04
C VAL A 142 6.08 15.62 -1.54
N LEU A 143 5.05 16.27 -1.02
CA LEU A 143 4.94 16.60 0.39
C LEU A 143 4.64 15.33 1.20
N SER A 144 5.17 15.26 2.43
CA SER A 144 4.85 14.19 3.38
C SER A 144 4.31 14.77 4.69
N PRO A 145 3.07 15.28 4.73
CA PRO A 145 2.56 16.04 5.88
C PRO A 145 2.61 15.30 7.22
N LEU A 146 2.44 13.97 7.23
CA LEU A 146 2.53 13.18 8.47
C LEU A 146 3.96 13.14 9.00
N LYS A 147 4.97 12.97 8.13
CA LYS A 147 6.39 13.11 8.44
C LYS A 147 6.72 14.51 8.97
N GLU A 148 6.23 15.56 8.30
CA GLU A 148 6.46 16.96 8.73
C GLU A 148 5.87 17.26 10.11
N ALA A 149 4.72 16.65 10.43
CA ALA A 149 4.12 16.71 11.76
C ALA A 149 4.75 15.73 12.78
N ARG A 150 5.80 15.00 12.39
CA ARG A 150 6.52 14.00 13.20
C ARG A 150 5.61 12.92 13.77
N LEU A 151 4.59 12.51 13.02
CA LEU A 151 3.69 11.45 13.43
C LEU A 151 4.33 10.08 13.20
N THR A 152 4.45 9.27 14.25
CA THR A 152 4.81 7.85 14.14
C THR A 152 3.60 7.03 13.69
N LYS A 153 3.83 5.77 13.31
CA LYS A 153 2.79 4.83 12.90
C LYS A 153 1.76 4.60 14.02
N ALA A 154 2.24 4.48 15.26
CA ALA A 154 1.39 4.31 16.43
C ALA A 154 0.50 5.54 16.66
N GLU A 155 1.05 6.75 16.50
CA GLU A 155 0.29 7.99 16.63
C GLU A 155 -0.72 8.17 15.50
N VAL A 156 -0.39 7.75 14.27
CA VAL A 156 -1.35 7.72 13.15
C VAL A 156 -2.56 6.86 13.49
N ARG A 157 -2.36 5.63 14.00
CA ARG A 157 -3.46 4.75 14.41
C ARG A 157 -4.28 5.35 15.55
N LEU A 158 -3.61 5.93 16.56
CA LEU A 158 -4.28 6.58 17.69
C LEU A 158 -5.12 7.76 17.24
N LEU A 159 -4.61 8.62 16.36
CA LEU A 159 -5.34 9.76 15.82
C LEU A 159 -6.52 9.29 14.97
N ALA A 160 -6.32 8.32 14.10
CA ALA A 160 -7.40 7.75 13.29
C ALA A 160 -8.54 7.21 14.16
N LYS A 161 -8.21 6.51 15.25
CA LYS A 161 -9.20 6.05 16.23
C LYS A 161 -9.92 7.22 16.90
N LYS A 162 -9.19 8.27 17.32
CA LYS A 162 -9.76 9.47 17.97
C LYS A 162 -10.73 10.25 17.06
N ILE A 163 -10.51 10.23 15.75
CA ILE A 163 -11.39 10.88 14.77
C ILE A 163 -12.39 9.90 14.13
N ASN A 164 -12.59 8.73 14.74
CA ASN A 164 -13.57 7.71 14.35
C ASN A 164 -13.38 7.13 12.93
N LEU A 165 -12.15 7.06 12.42
CA LEU A 165 -11.85 6.28 11.20
C LEU A 165 -11.93 4.79 11.52
N LYS A 166 -12.91 4.09 10.93
CA LYS A 166 -13.14 2.64 11.15
C LYS A 166 -11.93 1.77 10.83
N ILE A 167 -11.09 2.20 9.88
CA ILE A 167 -9.91 1.47 9.44
C ILE A 167 -8.67 1.69 10.32
N TRP A 168 -8.81 2.29 11.51
CA TRP A 168 -7.68 2.60 12.40
C TRP A 168 -6.78 1.40 12.70
N ASP A 169 -7.35 0.19 12.68
CA ASP A 169 -6.62 -1.05 12.93
C ASP A 169 -6.28 -1.85 11.66
N LYS A 170 -6.52 -1.30 10.46
CA LYS A 170 -6.28 -1.99 9.19
C LYS A 170 -4.79 -2.38 9.08
N PRO A 171 -4.47 -3.67 8.89
CA PRO A 171 -3.10 -4.12 8.67
C PRO A 171 -2.47 -3.48 7.43
N ALA A 172 -1.13 -3.39 7.41
CA ALA A 172 -0.42 -2.95 6.22
C ALA A 172 -0.65 -3.97 5.08
N SER A 173 -1.01 -3.46 3.90
CA SER A 173 -1.27 -4.26 2.70
C SER A 173 -0.29 -3.81 1.60
N PRO A 174 0.93 -4.40 1.54
CA PRO A 174 1.87 -4.09 0.47
C PRO A 174 1.32 -4.55 -0.88
N CYS A 175 1.84 -3.99 -1.99
CA CYS A 175 1.48 -4.39 -3.35
C CYS A 175 1.74 -5.89 -3.62
N LEU A 176 1.09 -6.44 -4.64
CA LEU A 176 1.22 -7.85 -5.03
C LEU A 176 2.67 -8.19 -5.41
N SER A 177 3.43 -7.24 -5.96
CA SER A 177 4.84 -7.44 -6.33
C SER A 177 5.73 -7.78 -5.14
N SER A 178 5.32 -7.48 -3.89
CA SER A 178 6.05 -7.90 -2.69
C SER A 178 5.97 -9.41 -2.41
N ARG A 179 5.14 -10.15 -3.14
CA ARG A 179 5.03 -11.62 -3.08
C ARG A 179 6.01 -12.30 -4.03
N ILE A 180 6.68 -11.54 -4.90
CA ILE A 180 7.67 -12.04 -5.83
C ILE A 180 9.07 -11.74 -5.26
N PRO A 181 9.95 -12.75 -5.09
CA PRO A 181 11.32 -12.56 -4.63
C PRO A 181 12.08 -11.55 -5.49
N TYR A 182 12.91 -10.72 -4.87
CA TYR A 182 13.77 -9.78 -5.60
C TYR A 182 14.63 -10.51 -6.65
N GLY A 183 14.87 -9.85 -7.78
CA GLY A 183 15.55 -10.41 -8.95
C GLY A 183 14.70 -11.35 -9.81
N SER A 184 13.55 -11.83 -9.30
CA SER A 184 12.59 -12.57 -10.12
C SER A 184 11.63 -11.63 -10.82
N SER A 185 11.44 -11.81 -12.13
CA SER A 185 10.64 -10.87 -12.92
C SER A 185 9.19 -10.77 -12.43
N VAL A 186 8.70 -9.54 -12.26
CA VAL A 186 7.29 -9.22 -12.06
C VAL A 186 6.58 -9.30 -13.40
N THR A 187 5.47 -10.04 -13.51
CA THR A 187 4.64 -10.10 -14.72
C THR A 187 3.16 -10.03 -14.34
N ALA A 188 2.31 -9.61 -15.27
CA ALA A 188 0.87 -9.48 -15.00
C ALA A 188 0.24 -10.84 -14.65
N GLU A 189 0.70 -11.91 -15.31
CA GLU A 189 0.26 -13.29 -15.07
C GLU A 189 0.57 -13.70 -13.63
N LYS A 190 1.81 -13.52 -13.16
CA LYS A 190 2.19 -13.86 -11.78
C LYS A 190 1.38 -13.09 -10.75
N LEU A 191 1.14 -11.80 -10.99
CA LEU A 191 0.35 -10.95 -10.10
C LEU A 191 -1.11 -11.42 -10.05
N ALA A 192 -1.69 -11.79 -11.19
CA ALA A 192 -3.04 -12.36 -11.28
C ALA A 192 -3.15 -13.71 -10.55
N MET A 193 -2.16 -14.59 -10.70
CA MET A 193 -2.08 -15.87 -9.98
C MET A 193 -2.06 -15.64 -8.45
N ILE A 194 -1.20 -14.72 -7.99
CA ILE A 194 -1.08 -14.35 -6.57
C ILE A 194 -2.42 -13.79 -6.05
N GLU A 195 -3.02 -12.85 -6.77
CA GLU A 195 -4.27 -12.23 -6.35
C GLU A 195 -5.42 -13.26 -6.28
N ALA A 196 -5.54 -14.12 -7.28
CA ALA A 196 -6.55 -15.17 -7.31
C ALA A 196 -6.38 -16.14 -6.13
N ALA A 197 -5.14 -16.56 -5.85
CA ALA A 197 -4.81 -17.42 -4.73
C ALA A 197 -5.11 -16.76 -3.38
N GLU A 198 -4.65 -15.52 -3.14
CA GLU A 198 -4.93 -14.81 -1.88
C GLU A 198 -6.43 -14.57 -1.70
N LYS A 199 -7.17 -14.24 -2.77
CA LYS A 199 -8.62 -14.04 -2.73
C LYS A 199 -9.36 -15.33 -2.38
N PHE A 200 -8.95 -16.46 -2.96
CA PHE A 200 -9.54 -17.76 -2.67
C PHE A 200 -9.33 -18.15 -1.21
N LEU A 201 -8.09 -18.06 -0.69
CA LEU A 201 -7.82 -18.36 0.72
C LEU A 201 -8.61 -17.46 1.68
N LYS A 202 -8.76 -16.15 1.36
CA LYS A 202 -9.60 -15.23 2.14
C LYS A 202 -11.07 -15.65 2.17
N SER A 203 -11.57 -16.28 1.11
CA SER A 203 -12.95 -16.81 1.07
C SER A 203 -13.17 -18.00 2.02
N LEU A 204 -12.10 -18.74 2.34
CA LEU A 204 -12.08 -19.80 3.36
C LEU A 204 -11.88 -19.24 4.79
N SER A 205 -12.12 -17.95 5.00
CA SER A 205 -11.91 -17.25 6.28
C SER A 205 -10.46 -17.23 6.79
N ILE A 206 -9.48 -17.59 5.94
CA ILE A 206 -8.06 -17.46 6.26
C ILE A 206 -7.70 -15.97 6.13
N ARG A 207 -7.23 -15.39 7.23
CA ARG A 207 -6.80 -13.98 7.32
C ARG A 207 -5.30 -13.91 7.57
N ASP A 208 -4.73 -12.71 7.41
CA ASP A 208 -3.32 -12.42 7.64
C ASP A 208 -2.40 -13.40 6.92
N LEU A 209 -2.53 -13.40 5.59
CA LEU A 209 -1.88 -14.35 4.71
C LEU A 209 -1.13 -13.66 3.58
N ARG A 210 -0.14 -14.36 3.03
CA ARG A 210 0.52 -14.01 1.76
C ARG A 210 0.74 -15.26 0.93
N VAL A 211 0.55 -15.15 -0.39
CA VAL A 211 0.94 -16.22 -1.33
C VAL A 211 2.16 -15.73 -2.10
N ARG A 212 3.34 -16.27 -1.78
CA ARG A 212 4.58 -15.95 -2.49
C ARG A 212 4.78 -16.83 -3.71
N HIS A 213 5.27 -16.23 -4.78
CA HIS A 213 5.45 -16.90 -6.05
C HIS A 213 6.92 -17.28 -6.28
N PHE A 214 7.21 -18.58 -6.34
CA PHE A 214 8.54 -19.16 -6.56
C PHE A 214 8.53 -20.08 -7.78
N GLY A 215 8.51 -19.50 -8.99
CA GLY A 215 8.35 -20.28 -10.22
C GLY A 215 7.03 -21.07 -10.21
N PRO A 216 7.03 -22.40 -10.38
CA PRO A 216 5.81 -23.22 -10.34
C PRO A 216 5.22 -23.36 -8.93
N LYS A 217 5.94 -22.93 -7.89
CA LYS A 217 5.56 -23.13 -6.48
C LYS A 217 4.90 -21.90 -5.86
N ALA A 218 3.78 -22.11 -5.17
CA ALA A 218 3.18 -21.16 -4.24
C ALA A 218 3.64 -21.43 -2.81
N ARG A 219 4.27 -20.47 -2.15
CA ARG A 219 4.50 -20.53 -0.70
C ARG A 219 3.43 -19.73 0.02
N ILE A 220 2.55 -20.41 0.75
CA ILE A 220 1.50 -19.81 1.55
C ILE A 220 2.06 -19.49 2.95
N GLU A 221 2.15 -18.21 3.24
CA GLU A 221 2.52 -17.69 4.57
C GLU A 221 1.25 -17.35 5.34
N VAL A 222 1.01 -18.01 6.48
CA VAL A 222 -0.19 -17.80 7.32
C VAL A 222 0.14 -17.86 8.80
N THR A 223 -0.78 -17.36 9.63
CA THR A 223 -0.74 -17.57 11.09
C THR A 223 -0.98 -19.05 11.45
N LYS A 224 -0.68 -19.45 12.69
CA LYS A 224 -0.98 -20.80 13.20
C LYS A 224 -2.44 -21.21 13.01
N LYS A 225 -3.38 -20.29 13.23
CA LYS A 225 -4.81 -20.53 12.97
C LYS A 225 -5.07 -20.77 11.49
N GLY A 226 -4.38 -20.04 10.61
CA GLY A 226 -4.48 -20.24 9.17
C GLY A 226 -3.92 -21.59 8.70
N LEU A 227 -2.87 -22.12 9.35
CA LEU A 227 -2.32 -23.44 9.02
C LEU A 227 -3.36 -24.55 9.23
N VAL A 228 -4.06 -24.53 10.37
CA VAL A 228 -5.14 -25.50 10.65
C VAL A 228 -6.21 -25.48 9.55
N LEU A 229 -6.67 -24.28 9.16
CA LEU A 229 -7.65 -24.14 8.08
C LEU A 229 -7.13 -24.61 6.72
N ILE A 230 -5.84 -24.45 6.44
CA ILE A 230 -5.23 -24.97 5.20
C ILE A 230 -5.22 -26.49 5.22
N GLU A 231 -4.82 -27.11 6.34
CA GLU A 231 -4.77 -28.56 6.49
C GLU A 231 -6.15 -29.18 6.32
N GLU A 232 -7.18 -28.60 6.95
CA GLU A 232 -8.58 -29.02 6.82
C GLU A 232 -9.11 -28.96 5.38
N ASN A 233 -8.61 -28.01 4.56
CA ASN A 233 -9.11 -27.75 3.21
C ASN A 233 -8.07 -28.06 2.12
N PHE A 234 -7.03 -28.84 2.43
CA PHE A 234 -5.83 -28.95 1.58
C PHE A 234 -6.13 -29.43 0.16
N HIS A 235 -7.03 -30.43 0.01
CA HIS A 235 -7.39 -30.95 -1.30
C HIS A 235 -8.07 -29.91 -2.20
N GLU A 236 -8.98 -29.11 -1.65
CA GLU A 236 -9.66 -28.04 -2.38
C GLU A 236 -8.67 -26.93 -2.75
N ILE A 237 -7.82 -26.53 -1.80
CA ILE A 237 -6.77 -25.52 -2.00
C ILE A 237 -5.81 -25.98 -3.10
N SER A 238 -5.32 -27.21 -3.03
CA SER A 238 -4.42 -27.79 -4.04
C SER A 238 -5.06 -27.82 -5.43
N ALA A 239 -6.33 -28.19 -5.54
CA ALA A 239 -7.05 -28.19 -6.82
C ALA A 239 -7.21 -26.76 -7.38
N LYS A 240 -7.55 -25.78 -6.54
CA LYS A 240 -7.68 -24.38 -6.97
C LYS A 240 -6.34 -23.74 -7.34
N PHE A 241 -5.30 -23.97 -6.57
CA PHE A 241 -3.96 -23.44 -6.88
C PHE A 241 -3.43 -24.00 -8.22
N ARG A 242 -3.68 -25.29 -8.51
CA ARG A 242 -3.42 -25.86 -9.84
C ARG A 242 -4.18 -25.17 -10.94
N SER A 243 -5.47 -24.86 -10.74
CA SER A 243 -6.25 -24.10 -11.72
C SER A 243 -5.77 -22.65 -11.92
N PHE A 244 -5.04 -22.09 -10.96
CA PHE A 244 -4.39 -20.78 -11.11
C PHE A 244 -3.01 -20.88 -11.76
N GLY A 245 -2.44 -22.07 -11.94
CA GLY A 245 -1.13 -22.27 -12.58
C GLY A 245 0.02 -22.59 -11.61
N PHE A 246 -0.25 -22.90 -10.34
CA PHE A 246 0.76 -23.41 -9.41
C PHE A 246 0.80 -24.94 -9.44
N GLU A 247 1.99 -25.53 -9.50
CA GLU A 247 2.19 -26.99 -9.49
C GLU A 247 2.42 -27.51 -8.05
N GLU A 248 3.02 -26.68 -7.20
CA GLU A 248 3.42 -27.05 -5.84
C GLU A 248 2.93 -26.03 -4.81
N ILE A 249 2.65 -26.52 -3.60
CA ILE A 249 2.32 -25.69 -2.43
C ILE A 249 3.33 -25.96 -1.32
N ASP A 250 3.86 -24.88 -0.76
CA ASP A 250 4.71 -24.87 0.43
C ASP A 250 4.05 -24.01 1.52
N LEU A 251 4.20 -24.39 2.79
CA LEU A 251 3.59 -23.71 3.93
C LEU A 251 4.68 -23.10 4.81
N ALA A 252 4.46 -21.85 5.22
CA ALA A 252 5.35 -21.16 6.14
C ALA A 252 4.55 -20.33 7.15
N GLU A 253 5.14 -20.11 8.33
CA GLU A 253 4.57 -19.17 9.29
C GLU A 253 4.72 -17.73 8.77
N PHE A 254 3.64 -16.96 8.87
CA PHE A 254 3.62 -15.57 8.45
C PHE A 254 4.57 -14.72 9.29
N LYS A 255 5.54 -14.08 8.62
CA LYS A 255 6.43 -13.08 9.22
C LYS A 255 6.47 -11.82 8.36
N SER A 256 6.20 -10.67 8.97
CA SER A 256 6.34 -9.39 8.25
C SER A 256 7.78 -9.19 7.80
N GLY A 257 7.98 -8.63 6.60
CA GLY A 257 9.32 -8.37 6.06
C GLY A 257 10.14 -9.59 5.65
N SER A 258 9.59 -10.81 5.56
CA SER A 258 10.41 -12.04 5.37
C SER A 258 11.33 -12.06 4.13
N LEU A 259 11.04 -11.32 3.06
CA LEU A 259 11.93 -11.19 1.90
C LEU A 259 13.08 -10.19 2.07
N ASN A 260 13.00 -9.27 3.03
CA ASN A 260 14.06 -8.31 3.31
C ASN A 260 15.12 -8.91 4.26
N VAL A 261 14.71 -9.83 5.15
CA VAL A 261 15.59 -10.49 6.13
C VAL A 261 16.74 -11.24 5.46
N GLY A 262 16.48 -11.93 4.34
CA GLY A 262 17.50 -12.66 3.59
C GLY A 262 18.51 -11.78 2.83
N LEU A 263 18.28 -10.46 2.79
CA LEU A 263 19.13 -9.49 2.09
C LEU A 263 19.89 -8.56 3.05
N GLY A 264 19.76 -8.75 4.37
CA GLY A 264 20.36 -7.85 5.36
C GLY A 264 19.81 -6.43 5.31
N LEU A 265 18.64 -6.23 4.70
CA LEU A 265 17.94 -4.95 4.67
C LEU A 265 17.11 -4.87 5.95
N ASP A 266 17.58 -4.07 6.92
CA ASP A 266 16.96 -3.93 8.24
C ASP A 266 15.45 -3.65 8.11
N VAL A 267 14.65 -4.59 8.62
CA VAL A 267 13.22 -4.38 8.86
C VAL A 267 13.06 -4.30 10.37
N GLN A 268 12.87 -3.10 10.90
CA GLN A 268 12.26 -2.99 12.22
C GLN A 268 10.86 -3.60 12.10
N THR A 269 10.65 -4.71 12.79
CA THR A 269 9.37 -5.39 12.89
C THR A 269 8.36 -4.40 13.46
N ALA A 270 7.42 -3.95 12.63
CA ALA A 270 6.31 -3.14 13.05
C ALA A 270 5.41 -4.00 13.97
N ASN A 271 5.53 -3.78 15.29
CA ASN A 271 4.54 -4.20 16.28
C ASN A 271 3.32 -3.27 16.21
#